data_AF-A0A914QKE5-F1
#
_entry.id   AF-A0A914QKE5-F1
#
_cell.length_a   1.000
_cell.length_b   1.000
_cell.length_c   1.000
_cell.angle_alpha   90.00
_cell.angle_beta   90.00
_cell.angle_gamma   90.00
#
_symmetry.space_group_name_H-M   'P 1'
#
loop_
_entity.id
_entity.type
_entity.pdbx_description
1 polymer ?
#
loop_
_entity_poly.entity_id
_entity_poly.type
_entity_poly.pdbx_seq_one_letter_code
_entity_poly.pdbx_strand_id
1 'polypeptide(L)'
;MCYTLLQIRDLRYAFLDGNELKHIKRGMFSHSIETINLNGNPIEKIDDDAFDELKSLEELRLPLFRENIIPDGLFKTPIQRLIIRGISSMFF
;
A
#
# COMPACT_ATOMS: atom_id res chain seq x y z
N MET A 1 -1.64 -1.36 21.27
CA MET A 1 -2.84 -0.60 20.88
C MET A 1 -2.78 -0.40 19.37
N CYS A 2 -3.72 -0.99 18.62
CA CYS A 2 -3.79 -0.83 17.16
C CYS A 2 -4.30 0.58 16.84
N TYR A 3 -3.44 1.43 16.29
CA TYR A 3 -3.85 2.66 15.63
C TYR A 3 -4.35 2.31 14.23
N THR A 4 -5.55 1.75 14.12
CA THR A 4 -6.17 1.54 12.81
C THR A 4 -6.68 2.87 12.27
N LEU A 5 -6.13 3.30 11.14
CA LEU A 5 -6.57 4.49 10.38
C LEU A 5 -8.00 4.34 9.82
N LEU A 6 -8.63 3.17 10.04
CA LEU A 6 -10.00 2.79 9.67
C LEU A 6 -11.09 3.78 10.07
N GLN A 7 -10.86 4.63 11.06
CA GLN A 7 -11.90 5.52 11.59
C GLN A 7 -11.88 6.93 10.99
N ILE A 8 -10.90 7.25 10.15
CA ILE A 8 -10.85 8.55 9.48
C ILE A 8 -11.62 8.43 8.17
N ARG A 9 -12.93 8.69 8.25
CA ARG A 9 -13.77 8.96 7.08
C ARG A 9 -13.15 10.17 6.38
N ASP A 10 -12.83 10.04 5.10
CA ASP A 10 -12.18 11.07 4.24
C ASP A 10 -10.64 11.14 4.29
N LEU A 11 -9.96 10.13 4.85
CA LEU A 11 -8.51 10.04 4.66
C LEU A 11 -8.21 9.75 3.18
N ARG A 12 -7.60 10.73 2.49
CA ARG A 12 -7.17 10.63 1.09
C ARG A 12 -5.68 10.32 0.94
N TYR A 13 -4.86 10.78 1.88
CA TYR A 13 -3.41 10.64 1.81
C TYR A 13 -2.88 9.99 3.10
N ALA A 14 -2.14 8.88 2.95
CA ALA A 14 -1.49 8.19 4.05
C ALA A 14 0.02 8.14 3.81
N PHE A 15 0.76 9.08 4.42
CA PHE A 15 2.22 9.09 4.42
C PHE A 15 2.73 8.38 5.67
N LEU A 16 3.11 7.11 5.49
CA LEU A 16 3.58 6.22 6.54
C LEU A 16 5.04 5.82 6.33
N ASP A 17 5.79 6.57 5.52
CA ASP A 17 7.17 6.27 5.22
C ASP A 17 8.10 6.39 6.44
N GLY A 18 9.13 5.54 6.48
CA GLY A 18 10.13 5.52 7.56
C GLY A 18 9.64 4.97 8.90
N ASN A 19 8.55 4.19 8.91
CA ASN A 19 8.02 3.54 10.12
C ASN A 19 8.45 2.06 10.22
N GLU A 20 7.92 1.36 11.23
CA GLU A 20 8.21 -0.05 11.51
C GLU A 20 7.08 -1.00 11.08
N LEU A 21 6.35 -0.67 10.01
CA LEU A 21 5.27 -1.54 9.52
C LEU A 21 5.84 -2.83 8.93
N LYS A 22 5.46 -3.97 9.51
CA LYS A 22 5.89 -5.31 9.06
C LYS A 22 4.82 -6.06 8.26
N HIS A 23 3.55 -5.78 8.52
CA HIS A 23 2.43 -6.50 7.91
C HIS A 23 1.34 -5.52 7.49
N ILE A 24 1.00 -5.50 6.20
CA ILE A 24 -0.14 -4.76 5.66
C ILE A 24 -1.33 -5.71 5.52
N LYS A 25 -2.45 -5.33 6.15
CA LYS A 25 -3.66 -6.14 6.24
C LYS A 25 -4.80 -5.51 5.45
N ARG A 26 -5.76 -6.33 5.03
CA ARG A 26 -7.04 -5.82 4.52
C ARG A 26 -7.72 -4.90 5.53
N GLY A 27 -8.29 -3.82 5.01
CA GLY A 27 -8.94 -2.79 5.82
C GLY A 27 -7.96 -1.97 6.66
N MET A 28 -6.64 -2.00 6.41
CA MET A 28 -5.74 -1.09 7.14
C MET A 28 -5.95 0.38 6.74
N PHE A 29 -6.38 0.63 5.51
CA PHE A 29 -6.59 1.96 4.94
C PHE A 29 -8.08 2.22 4.70
N SER A 30 -8.46 3.51 4.71
CA SER A 30 -9.81 3.96 4.37
C SER A 30 -10.13 3.67 2.90
N HIS A 31 -11.38 3.33 2.59
CA HIS A 31 -11.87 3.18 1.21
C HIS A 31 -11.74 4.46 0.38
N SER A 32 -11.66 5.63 1.03
CA SER A 32 -11.48 6.94 0.40
C SER A 32 -10.03 7.28 0.05
N ILE A 33 -9.09 6.36 0.29
CA ILE A 33 -7.66 6.65 0.14
C ILE A 33 -7.29 6.78 -1.34
N GLU A 34 -6.56 7.83 -1.68
CA GLU A 34 -6.07 8.15 -3.02
C GLU A 34 -4.56 7.88 -3.13
N THR A 35 -3.80 8.12 -2.06
CA THR A 35 -2.35 7.89 -2.03
C THR A 35 -1.89 7.21 -0.75
N ILE A 36 -1.05 6.19 -0.91
CA ILE A 36 -0.38 5.49 0.18
C ILE A 36 1.13 5.52 -0.05
N ASN A 37 1.90 6.00 0.93
CA ASN A 37 3.35 5.90 0.94
C ASN A 37 3.84 5.02 2.09
N LEU A 38 4.41 3.86 1.77
CA LEU A 38 4.95 2.87 2.70
C LEU A 38 6.46 2.71 2.60
N ASN A 39 7.14 3.61 1.88
CA ASN A 39 8.60 3.53 1.71
C ASN A 39 9.36 3.48 3.04
N GLY A 40 10.47 2.75 3.08
CA GLY A 40 11.30 2.68 4.29
C GLY A 40 10.67 1.91 5.45
N ASN A 41 9.59 1.16 5.23
CA ASN A 41 9.07 0.21 6.21
C ASN A 41 9.64 -1.21 5.97
N PRO A 42 9.96 -1.98 7.01
CA PRO A 42 10.41 -3.37 6.90
C PRO A 42 9.23 -4.32 6.67
N ILE A 43 8.46 -4.10 5.60
CA ILE A 43 7.27 -4.91 5.29
C ILE A 43 7.73 -6.32 4.86
N GLU A 44 7.31 -7.31 5.64
CA GLU A 44 7.57 -8.74 5.42
C GLU A 44 6.37 -9.45 4.81
N LYS A 45 5.16 -8.91 5.02
CA LYS A 45 3.90 -9.51 4.54
C LYS A 45 2.89 -8.46 4.09
N ILE A 46 2.21 -8.75 2.99
CA ILE A 46 0.99 -8.05 2.56
C ILE A 46 -0.07 -9.13 2.31
N ASP A 47 -1.28 -8.96 2.83
CA ASP A 47 -2.39 -9.87 2.53
C ASP A 47 -2.82 -9.72 1.06
N ASP A 48 -3.19 -10.84 0.41
CA ASP A 48 -3.54 -10.89 -1.03
C ASP A 48 -4.73 -10.02 -1.43
N ASP A 49 -5.51 -9.55 -0.46
CA ASP A 49 -6.67 -8.68 -0.62
C ASP A 49 -6.53 -7.34 0.12
N ALA A 50 -5.29 -6.98 0.52
CA ALA A 50 -5.01 -5.79 1.32
C ALA A 50 -5.48 -4.48 0.66
N PHE A 51 -5.48 -4.43 -0.68
CA PHE A 51 -5.79 -3.25 -1.48
C PHE A 51 -7.07 -3.38 -2.32
N ASP A 52 -7.73 -4.54 -2.32
CA ASP A 52 -8.85 -4.85 -3.23
C ASP A 52 -10.06 -3.90 -3.07
N GLU A 53 -10.27 -3.33 -1.89
CA GLU A 53 -11.39 -2.44 -1.61
C GLU A 53 -11.08 -0.94 -1.85
N LEU A 54 -9.83 -0.60 -2.17
CA LEU A 54 -9.36 0.78 -2.29
C LEU A 54 -9.63 1.35 -3.69
N LYS A 55 -10.90 1.48 -4.05
CA LYS A 55 -11.34 1.90 -5.40
C LYS A 55 -10.89 3.30 -5.80
N SER A 56 -10.59 4.15 -4.82
CA SER A 56 -10.08 5.51 -5.03
C SER A 56 -8.54 5.56 -5.10
N LEU A 57 -7.84 4.44 -4.91
CA LEU A 57 -6.38 4.44 -4.86
C LEU A 57 -5.80 4.76 -6.24
N GLU A 58 -5.14 5.90 -6.32
CA GLU A 58 -4.47 6.37 -7.53
C GLU A 58 -2.99 6.04 -7.46
N GLU A 59 -2.37 6.19 -6.28
CA GLU A 59 -0.93 6.04 -6.11
C GLU A 59 -0.56 5.19 -4.89
N LEU A 60 0.17 4.10 -5.13
CA LEU A 60 0.76 3.27 -4.08
C LEU A 60 2.27 3.28 -4.20
N ARG A 61 2.96 3.64 -3.09
CA ARG A 61 4.41 3.53 -2.97
C ARG A 61 4.80 2.44 -1.98
N LEU A 62 5.41 1.37 -2.47
CA LEU A 62 5.89 0.25 -1.65
C LEU A 62 7.41 0.35 -1.43
N PRO A 63 7.92 -0.12 -0.26
CA PRO A 63 9.36 -0.20 -0.02
C PRO A 63 10.02 -1.24 -0.95
N LEU A 64 11.34 -1.18 -1.06
CA LEU A 64 12.12 -2.25 -1.66
C LEU A 64 11.98 -3.52 -0.83
N PHE A 65 11.42 -4.57 -1.41
CA PHE A 65 11.39 -5.89 -0.78
C PHE A 65 12.82 -6.47 -0.77
N ARG A 66 13.23 -7.08 0.34
CA ARG A 66 14.55 -7.74 0.43
C ARG A 66 14.73 -8.83 -0.61
N GLU A 67 13.65 -9.48 -1.00
CA GLU A 67 13.63 -10.52 -2.02
C GLU A 67 13.20 -10.01 -3.40
N ASN A 68 12.94 -8.71 -3.56
CA ASN A 68 12.44 -8.08 -4.81
C ASN A 68 11.14 -8.69 -5.38
N ILE A 69 10.43 -9.54 -4.65
CA ILE A 69 9.21 -10.20 -5.13
C ILE A 69 7.99 -9.39 -4.68
N ILE A 70 7.26 -8.87 -5.65
CA ILE A 70 5.87 -8.42 -5.46
C ILE A 70 5.02 -9.68 -5.62
N PRO A 71 4.15 -10.04 -4.66
CA PRO A 71 3.26 -11.18 -4.81
C PRO A 71 2.40 -11.06 -6.07
N ASP A 72 2.34 -12.13 -6.87
CA ASP A 72 1.40 -12.22 -7.98
C ASP A 72 -0.04 -12.06 -7.45
N GLY A 73 -0.85 -11.23 -8.11
CA GLY A 73 -2.23 -11.00 -7.69
C GLY A 73 -2.42 -10.04 -6.52
N LEU A 74 -1.37 -9.33 -6.08
CA LEU A 74 -1.47 -8.25 -5.08
C LEU A 74 -2.44 -7.13 -5.49
N PHE A 75 -2.68 -7.02 -6.80
CA PHE A 75 -3.55 -6.01 -7.38
C PHE A 75 -4.63 -6.68 -8.22
N LYS A 76 -5.81 -6.88 -7.62
CA LYS A 76 -6.99 -7.38 -8.35
C LYS A 76 -7.83 -6.27 -8.98
N THR A 77 -7.56 -5.02 -8.63
CA THR A 77 -8.20 -3.84 -9.20
C THR A 77 -7.21 -3.05 -10.05
N PRO A 78 -7.65 -2.44 -11.16
CA PRO A 78 -6.79 -1.55 -11.94
C PRO A 78 -6.42 -0.34 -11.09
N ILE A 79 -5.17 -0.27 -10.66
CA ILE A 79 -4.60 0.91 -10.01
C ILE A 79 -4.08 1.85 -11.10
N GLN A 80 -4.27 3.14 -10.92
CA GLN A 80 -3.85 4.12 -11.93
C GLN A 80 -2.32 4.30 -11.97
N ARG A 81 -1.65 4.18 -10.81
CA ARG A 81 -0.19 4.35 -10.70
C ARG A 81 0.38 3.52 -9.56
N LEU A 82 1.27 2.60 -9.91
CA LEU A 82 2.13 1.91 -8.94
C LEU A 82 3.55 2.48 -9.02
N ILE A 83 4.07 2.95 -7.89
CA ILE A 83 5.46 3.43 -7.80
C ILE A 83 6.21 2.50 -6.84
N ILE A 84 7.25 1.85 -7.32
CA ILE A 84 8.13 1.04 -6.47
C ILE A 84 9.50 1.69 -6.52
N ARG A 85 10.01 2.17 -5.38
CA ARG A 85 11.35 2.78 -5.37
C ARG A 85 12.37 1.73 -5.79
N GLY A 86 13.30 2.10 -6.66
CA GLY A 86 14.37 1.21 -7.13
C GLY A 86 14.02 0.34 -8.34
N ILE A 87 12.80 0.42 -8.87
CA ILE A 87 12.41 -0.18 -10.15
C ILE A 87 11.83 0.95 -11.00
N SER A 88 12.47 1.29 -12.12
CA SER A 88 11.97 2.33 -13.02
C SER A 88 10.62 1.89 -13.59
N SER A 89 9.54 2.47 -13.06
CA SER A 89 8.16 2.52 -13.60
C SER A 89 7.78 1.39 -14.57
N MET A 90 7.13 0.34 -14.07
CA MET A 90 6.28 -0.49 -14.92
C MET A 90 4.90 0.17 -14.99
N PHE A 91 4.53 0.60 -16.19
CA PHE A 91 3.13 0.93 -16.50
C PHE A 91 2.37 -0.40 -16.60
N PHE A 92 1.25 -0.51 -15.88
CA PHE A 92 0.27 -1.59 -16.04
C PHE A 92 -0.72 -1.23 -17.14
#